data_AF-A0A2J2HFL9-F1
#
_entry.id   AF-A0A2J2HFL9-F1
#
_cell.length_a   1.000
_cell.length_b   1.000
_cell.length_c   1.000
_cell.angle_alpha   90.00
_cell.angle_beta   90.00
_cell.angle_gamma   90.00
#
_symmetry.space_group_name_H-M   'P 1'
#
loop_
_entity.id
_entity.type
_entity.pdbx_description
1 polymer ?
#
loop_
_entity_poly.entity_id
_entity_poly.type
_entity_poly.pdbx_seq_one_letter_code
_entity_poly.pdbx_strand_id
1 'polypeptide(L)'
;MSQENNLETRDEASLPKPTQAGRIELCQEMIEEAMKCLGDGDKKCVLEKTRELIENNCHNGYAVGKEVSNGVKDVVHELWLVSDNEVWCGLLRMLRDLGISKKWVREALRLSTKDLNRWLVKCGIDWESKATRNDIVKVIEGLLRERFGWSEVRMCEEMFQFIGVDVNEFRRYGIEPCIWLDGLELLNNLRKPYWLGLAKSDLVVWKYDGGIRLELNTTNAVDAVFFLKILSMIKTPSLKIKRERGTPGMKYVHERISLGYYVYLGVNEWPWPIELNTNELERALDGFSDEELAEFIAGEIDGDGSVWYDDENGYVAAAISACKACPKRIVLDVLKEVITKRFGIVGTIDHFETADVLVFRGEKAVKLLRRVVKYIHHPLRRLRVELILALYDGKISKDVFTRLYKQTEYEQGRNDIKRNHGLDVLARAAPQTHTHGGTNNP
;
A
#
# COMPACT_ATOMS: atom_id res chain seq x y z
N MET A 1 66.52 1.37 -12.95
CA MET A 1 66.51 1.10 -14.41
C MET A 1 65.45 0.04 -14.62
N SER A 2 64.35 0.23 -15.32
CA SER A 2 63.84 1.30 -16.19
C SER A 2 62.31 1.13 -16.19
N GLN A 3 61.58 2.23 -16.08
CA GLN A 3 60.16 2.27 -16.45
C GLN A 3 60.09 2.22 -17.97
N GLU A 4 59.40 1.24 -18.53
CA GLU A 4 58.95 1.27 -19.92
C GLU A 4 57.44 1.13 -19.95
N ASN A 5 56.85 2.13 -20.58
CA ASN A 5 55.42 2.34 -20.77
C ASN A 5 54.87 1.30 -21.74
N ASN A 6 53.78 0.64 -21.37
CA ASN A 6 52.87 -0.01 -22.32
C ASN A 6 51.44 0.41 -21.99
N LEU A 7 51.10 1.62 -22.43
CA LEU A 7 49.74 2.14 -22.52
C LEU A 7 49.42 2.24 -24.02
N GLU A 8 49.06 1.12 -24.64
CA GLU A 8 48.32 1.11 -25.89
C GLU A 8 46.84 0.91 -25.56
N THR A 9 46.18 1.99 -25.12
CA THR A 9 44.72 2.12 -25.22
C THR A 9 44.40 2.79 -26.54
N ARG A 10 43.76 2.04 -27.44
CA ARG A 10 43.06 2.58 -28.61
C ARG A 10 41.88 3.41 -28.12
N ASP A 11 42.11 4.69 -27.86
CA ASP A 11 41.04 5.67 -27.74
C ASP A 11 40.68 6.13 -29.16
N GLU A 12 39.63 5.55 -29.75
CA GLU A 12 38.89 6.20 -30.82
C GLU A 12 38.35 7.52 -30.25
N ALA A 13 39.04 8.61 -30.59
CA ALA A 13 38.65 9.96 -30.22
C ALA A 13 37.23 10.23 -30.73
N SER A 14 36.27 10.16 -29.81
CA SER A 14 34.90 10.59 -30.06
C SER A 14 34.91 12.10 -30.26
N LEU A 15 34.37 12.55 -31.39
CA LEU A 15 34.24 13.98 -31.70
C LEU A 15 33.60 14.73 -30.51
N PRO A 16 34.07 15.96 -30.18
CA PRO A 16 33.53 16.72 -29.07
C PRO A 16 32.02 16.95 -29.25
N LYS A 17 31.22 16.53 -28.28
CA LYS A 17 29.77 16.77 -28.28
C LYS A 17 29.52 18.29 -28.28
N PRO A 18 28.61 18.80 -29.12
CA PRO A 18 28.34 20.23 -29.20
C PRO A 18 27.87 20.78 -27.84
N THR A 19 28.27 22.01 -27.54
CA THR A 19 27.76 22.77 -26.38
C THR A 19 26.25 22.96 -26.52
N GLN A 20 25.55 23.26 -25.42
CA GLN A 20 24.10 23.44 -25.46
C GLN A 20 23.67 24.53 -26.47
N ALA A 21 24.41 25.64 -26.55
CA ALA A 21 24.19 26.69 -27.54
C ALA A 21 24.44 26.20 -28.97
N GLY A 22 25.56 25.52 -29.23
CA GLY A 22 25.85 24.98 -30.57
C GLY A 22 24.85 23.90 -31.02
N ARG A 23 24.22 23.17 -30.08
CA ARG A 23 23.15 22.22 -30.39
C ARG A 23 21.83 22.93 -30.73
N ILE A 24 21.53 24.05 -30.07
CA ILE A 24 20.34 24.85 -30.37
C ILE A 24 20.42 25.39 -31.79
N GLU A 25 21.54 26.00 -32.17
CA GLU A 25 21.77 26.53 -33.52
C GLU A 25 21.64 25.43 -34.59
N LEU A 26 22.32 24.31 -34.39
CA LEU A 26 22.22 23.14 -35.28
C LEU A 26 20.77 22.65 -35.44
N CYS A 27 20.04 22.54 -34.33
CA CYS A 27 18.65 22.09 -34.38
C CYS A 27 17.72 23.10 -35.06
N GLN A 28 17.97 24.40 -34.91
CA GLN A 28 17.20 25.43 -35.61
C GLN A 28 17.44 25.38 -37.12
N GLU A 29 18.70 25.27 -37.55
CA GLU A 29 19.05 25.13 -38.97
C GLU A 29 18.41 23.89 -39.60
N MET A 30 18.50 22.73 -38.93
CA MET A 30 17.85 21.51 -39.41
C MET A 30 16.32 21.61 -39.45
N ILE A 31 15.69 22.35 -38.52
CA ILE A 31 14.24 22.62 -38.58
C ILE A 31 13.92 23.48 -39.81
N GLU A 32 14.69 24.52 -40.09
CA GLU A 32 14.49 25.36 -41.28
C GLU A 32 14.64 24.57 -42.58
N GLU A 33 15.65 23.68 -42.66
CA GLU A 33 15.81 22.78 -43.80
C GLU A 33 14.62 21.83 -43.98
N ALA A 34 14.12 21.25 -42.88
CA ALA A 34 12.93 20.40 -42.92
C ALA A 34 11.69 21.18 -43.40
N MET A 35 11.53 22.42 -42.94
CA MET A 35 10.43 23.30 -43.35
C MET A 35 10.54 23.75 -44.82
N LYS A 36 11.75 23.95 -45.35
CA LYS A 36 11.96 24.20 -46.79
C LYS A 36 11.51 23.00 -47.62
N CYS A 37 11.92 21.79 -47.23
CA CYS A 37 11.48 20.59 -47.92
C CYS A 37 9.96 20.36 -47.86
N LEU A 38 9.30 20.78 -46.78
CA LEU A 38 7.83 20.82 -46.70
C LEU A 38 7.24 21.80 -47.72
N GLY A 39 7.82 23.00 -47.84
CA GLY A 39 7.41 24.02 -48.83
C GLY A 39 7.54 23.55 -50.28
N ASP A 40 8.58 22.75 -50.57
CA ASP A 40 8.84 22.19 -51.90
C ASP A 40 8.00 20.92 -52.19
N GLY A 41 7.25 20.42 -51.20
CA GLY A 41 6.44 19.20 -51.32
C GLY A 41 7.26 17.90 -51.32
N ASP A 42 8.56 17.94 -51.01
CA ASP A 42 9.42 16.77 -50.96
C ASP A 42 9.29 16.01 -49.64
N LYS A 43 8.26 15.17 -49.56
CA LYS A 43 7.97 14.33 -48.38
C LYS A 43 9.13 13.41 -47.99
N LYS A 44 9.98 12.99 -48.94
CA LYS A 44 11.14 12.13 -48.64
C LYS A 44 12.24 12.93 -47.96
N CYS A 45 12.52 14.14 -48.44
CA CYS A 45 13.44 15.04 -47.76
C CYS A 45 12.99 15.32 -46.31
N VAL A 46 11.71 15.62 -46.09
CA VAL A 46 11.21 15.94 -44.74
C VAL A 46 11.32 14.75 -43.79
N LEU A 47 11.04 13.52 -44.27
CA LEU A 47 11.24 12.30 -43.47
C LEU A 47 12.70 12.13 -43.05
N GLU A 48 13.64 12.35 -43.97
CA GLU A 48 15.07 12.24 -43.68
C GLU A 48 15.52 13.31 -42.67
N LYS A 49 15.12 14.57 -42.90
CA LYS A 49 15.42 15.67 -41.97
C LYS A 49 14.78 15.48 -40.60
N THR A 50 13.59 14.89 -40.55
CA THR A 50 12.96 14.51 -39.28
C THR A 50 13.77 13.44 -38.56
N ARG A 51 14.30 12.43 -39.26
CA ARG A 51 15.21 11.43 -38.67
C ARG A 51 16.43 12.09 -38.06
N GLU A 52 17.10 12.96 -38.82
CA GLU A 52 18.29 13.71 -38.36
C GLU A 52 17.99 14.54 -37.11
N LEU A 53 16.85 15.24 -37.07
CA LEU A 53 16.39 16.01 -35.90
C LEU A 53 16.19 15.13 -34.66
N ILE A 54 15.64 13.92 -34.83
CA ILE A 54 15.44 12.99 -33.72
C ILE A 54 16.78 12.46 -33.21
N GLU A 55 17.65 11.99 -34.10
CA GLU A 55 18.96 11.42 -33.75
C GLU A 55 19.88 12.43 -33.05
N ASN A 56 19.78 13.72 -33.42
CA ASN A 56 20.50 14.82 -32.77
C ASN A 56 19.85 15.31 -31.45
N ASN A 57 18.82 14.62 -30.94
CA ASN A 57 18.08 14.97 -29.73
C ASN A 57 17.39 16.36 -29.76
N CYS A 58 17.09 16.91 -30.94
CA CYS A 58 16.40 18.19 -31.06
C CYS A 58 14.95 18.15 -30.53
N HIS A 59 14.36 16.96 -30.42
CA HIS A 59 13.05 16.75 -29.83
C HIS A 59 13.02 16.86 -28.29
N ASN A 60 14.19 16.85 -27.63
CA ASN A 60 14.30 16.83 -26.17
C ASN A 60 14.42 18.25 -25.58
N GLY A 61 13.34 18.76 -24.99
CA GLY A 61 13.30 20.10 -24.41
C GLY A 61 14.32 20.36 -23.28
N TYR A 62 14.85 19.33 -22.61
CA TYR A 62 15.94 19.50 -21.64
C TYR A 62 17.29 19.76 -22.32
N ALA A 63 17.47 19.24 -23.54
CA ALA A 63 18.72 19.37 -24.29
C ALA A 63 18.80 20.69 -25.07
N VAL A 64 17.68 21.15 -25.64
CA VAL A 64 17.65 22.28 -26.58
C VAL A 64 16.62 23.37 -26.24
N GLY A 65 15.94 23.26 -25.10
CA GLY A 65 14.89 24.19 -24.71
C GLY A 65 13.55 23.89 -25.40
N LYS A 66 12.48 24.48 -24.83
CA LYS A 66 11.10 24.19 -25.24
C LYS A 66 10.78 24.66 -26.66
N GLU A 67 11.34 25.80 -27.07
CA GLU A 67 11.06 26.40 -28.37
C GLU A 67 11.54 25.53 -29.53
N VAL A 68 12.82 25.14 -29.52
CA VAL A 68 13.40 24.23 -30.52
C VAL A 68 12.70 22.87 -30.52
N SER A 69 12.47 22.30 -29.34
CA SER A 69 11.77 21.01 -29.19
C SER A 69 10.34 21.05 -29.75
N ASN A 70 9.64 22.19 -29.62
CA ASN A 70 8.33 22.39 -30.23
C ASN A 70 8.44 22.57 -31.75
N GLY A 71 9.47 23.24 -32.27
CA GLY A 71 9.70 23.34 -33.71
C GLY A 71 9.83 21.96 -34.38
N VAL A 72 10.49 20.99 -33.73
CA VAL A 72 10.52 19.60 -34.21
C VAL A 72 9.12 18.96 -34.22
N LYS A 73 8.28 19.25 -33.22
CA LYS A 73 6.89 18.77 -33.19
C LYS A 73 6.08 19.37 -34.34
N ASP A 74 6.30 20.63 -34.66
CA ASP A 74 5.60 21.32 -35.75
C ASP A 74 6.01 20.75 -37.11
N VAL A 75 7.30 20.48 -37.36
CA VAL A 75 7.75 19.76 -38.58
C VAL A 75 7.02 18.42 -38.74
N VAL A 76 6.97 17.62 -37.66
CA VAL A 76 6.28 16.32 -37.66
C VAL A 76 4.76 16.48 -37.88
N HIS A 77 4.16 17.52 -37.31
CA HIS A 77 2.74 17.83 -37.48
C HIS A 77 2.40 18.21 -38.92
N GLU A 78 3.17 19.13 -39.50
CA GLU A 78 2.96 19.61 -40.87
C GLU A 78 3.17 18.48 -41.88
N LEU A 79 4.23 17.67 -41.71
CA LEU A 79 4.44 16.47 -42.52
C LEU A 79 3.24 15.53 -42.44
N TRP A 80 2.66 15.35 -41.25
CA TRP A 80 1.48 14.51 -41.08
C TRP A 80 0.26 15.07 -41.83
N LEU A 81 0.03 16.38 -41.83
CA LEU A 81 -1.13 17.00 -42.49
C LEU A 81 -1.08 16.89 -44.03
N VAL A 82 0.12 17.00 -44.62
CA VAL A 82 0.28 17.02 -46.09
C VAL A 82 0.53 15.64 -46.71
N SER A 83 0.56 14.59 -45.89
CA SER A 83 0.96 13.23 -46.27
C SER A 83 -0.23 12.28 -46.48
N ASP A 84 0.08 11.10 -47.03
CA ASP A 84 -0.86 10.01 -47.26
C ASP A 84 -0.57 8.81 -46.34
N ASN A 85 -1.38 7.75 -46.49
CA ASN A 85 -1.28 6.55 -45.65
C ASN A 85 0.11 5.88 -45.67
N GLU A 86 0.82 5.91 -46.78
CA GLU A 86 2.12 5.23 -46.91
C GLU A 86 3.18 5.99 -46.10
N VAL A 87 3.22 7.32 -46.27
CA VAL A 87 4.13 8.21 -45.54
C VAL A 87 3.78 8.25 -44.05
N TRP A 88 2.50 8.20 -43.67
CA TRP A 88 2.08 8.12 -42.27
C TRP A 88 2.62 6.88 -41.56
N CYS A 89 2.50 5.70 -42.18
CA CYS A 89 3.01 4.47 -41.59
C CYS A 89 4.54 4.45 -41.54
N GLY A 90 5.22 4.99 -42.56
CA GLY A 90 6.67 5.17 -42.56
C GLY A 90 7.16 6.06 -41.42
N LEU A 91 6.53 7.23 -41.24
CA LEU A 91 6.83 8.16 -40.16
C LEU A 91 6.65 7.53 -38.78
N LEU A 92 5.54 6.83 -38.55
CA LEU A 92 5.27 6.18 -37.27
C LEU A 92 6.27 5.07 -36.96
N ARG A 93 6.66 4.24 -37.94
CA ARG A 93 7.69 3.20 -37.75
C ARG A 93 9.03 3.83 -37.41
N MET A 94 9.45 4.83 -38.17
CA MET A 94 10.70 5.55 -37.94
C MET A 94 10.75 6.14 -36.52
N LEU A 95 9.71 6.86 -36.09
CA LEU A 95 9.67 7.45 -34.75
C LEU A 95 9.71 6.39 -33.65
N ARG A 96 9.05 5.23 -33.84
CA ARG A 96 9.13 4.11 -32.91
C ARG A 96 10.54 3.54 -32.82
N ASP A 97 11.15 3.29 -33.97
CA ASP A 97 12.48 2.65 -34.08
C ASP A 97 13.58 3.54 -33.49
N LEU A 98 13.38 4.86 -33.54
CA LEU A 98 14.23 5.86 -32.89
C LEU A 98 13.92 6.05 -31.38
N GLY A 99 13.05 5.23 -30.79
CA GLY A 99 12.76 5.23 -29.36
C GLY A 99 11.88 6.38 -28.87
N ILE A 100 11.15 7.07 -29.75
CA ILE A 100 10.27 8.17 -29.35
C ILE A 100 9.08 7.65 -28.55
N SER A 101 8.76 8.33 -27.45
CA SER A 101 7.64 7.91 -26.62
C SER A 101 6.30 8.13 -27.34
N LYS A 102 5.38 7.17 -27.18
CA LYS A 102 4.00 7.26 -27.70
C LYS A 102 3.29 8.55 -27.31
N LYS A 103 3.57 9.09 -26.11
CA LYS A 103 3.01 10.37 -25.64
C LYS A 103 3.53 11.55 -26.47
N TRP A 104 4.82 11.59 -26.76
CA TRP A 104 5.42 12.66 -27.57
C TRP A 104 4.83 12.65 -28.99
N VAL A 105 4.72 11.47 -29.62
CA VAL A 105 4.11 11.34 -30.96
C VAL A 105 2.66 11.80 -30.96
N ARG A 106 1.88 11.41 -29.95
CA ARG A 106 0.50 11.87 -29.80
C ARG A 106 0.40 13.40 -29.75
N GLU A 107 1.31 14.04 -29.00
CA GLU A 107 1.37 15.50 -28.89
C GLU A 107 1.79 16.17 -30.21
N ALA A 108 2.82 15.64 -30.87
CA ALA A 108 3.31 16.17 -32.15
C ALA A 108 2.23 16.07 -33.24
N LEU A 109 1.55 14.93 -33.34
CA LEU A 109 0.50 14.72 -34.34
C LEU A 109 -0.84 15.38 -33.98
N ARG A 110 -0.96 15.93 -32.76
CA ARG A 110 -2.20 16.52 -32.20
C ARG A 110 -3.40 15.56 -32.27
N LEU A 111 -3.16 14.27 -32.09
CA LEU A 111 -4.18 13.21 -32.15
C LEU A 111 -4.72 12.85 -30.77
N SER A 112 -5.97 12.36 -30.74
CA SER A 112 -6.48 11.66 -29.56
C SER A 112 -5.75 10.32 -29.37
N THR A 113 -5.73 9.79 -28.15
CA THR A 113 -5.15 8.45 -27.89
C THR A 113 -5.85 7.37 -28.72
N LYS A 114 -7.16 7.51 -28.95
CA LYS A 114 -7.96 6.57 -29.75
C LYS A 114 -7.55 6.60 -31.22
N ASP A 115 -7.36 7.80 -31.78
CA ASP A 115 -6.97 7.96 -33.18
C ASP A 115 -5.55 7.47 -33.45
N LEU A 116 -4.60 7.78 -32.56
CA LEU A 116 -3.24 7.26 -32.67
C LEU A 116 -3.24 5.73 -32.61
N ASN A 117 -3.96 5.12 -31.66
CA ASN A 117 -4.05 3.65 -31.57
C ASN A 117 -4.64 3.03 -32.85
N ARG A 118 -5.67 3.65 -33.44
CA ARG A 118 -6.24 3.19 -34.72
C ARG A 118 -5.19 3.22 -35.85
N TRP A 119 -4.36 4.26 -35.92
CA TRP A 119 -3.28 4.34 -36.89
C TRP A 119 -2.17 3.33 -36.65
N LEU A 120 -1.77 3.11 -35.40
CA LEU A 120 -0.78 2.10 -35.03
C LEU A 120 -1.24 0.70 -35.48
N VAL A 121 -2.50 0.35 -35.21
CA VAL A 121 -3.12 -0.91 -35.66
C VAL A 121 -3.13 -0.98 -37.19
N LYS A 122 -3.59 0.07 -37.87
CA LYS A 122 -3.65 0.13 -39.34
C LYS A 122 -2.27 -0.02 -40.00
N CYS A 123 -1.23 0.51 -39.38
CA CYS A 123 0.15 0.42 -39.86
C CYS A 123 0.90 -0.85 -39.41
N GLY A 124 0.26 -1.72 -38.62
CA GLY A 124 0.86 -2.94 -38.07
C GLY A 124 2.01 -2.64 -37.09
N ILE A 125 1.90 -1.56 -36.31
CA ILE A 125 2.94 -1.10 -35.40
C ILE A 125 2.54 -1.45 -33.98
N ASP A 126 3.29 -2.37 -33.37
CA ASP A 126 3.31 -2.50 -31.93
C ASP A 126 4.25 -1.44 -31.35
N TRP A 127 3.75 -0.64 -30.43
CA TRP A 127 4.49 0.46 -29.81
C TRP A 127 4.46 0.25 -28.31
N GLU A 128 5.61 -0.17 -27.76
CA GLU A 128 5.75 -0.47 -26.34
C GLU A 128 5.12 0.65 -25.51
N SER A 129 4.05 0.31 -24.79
CA SER A 129 3.60 1.16 -23.70
C SER A 129 4.71 1.22 -22.66
N LYS A 130 4.90 2.38 -22.01
CA LYS A 130 5.74 2.45 -20.82
C LYS A 130 5.37 1.30 -19.89
N ALA A 131 6.38 0.60 -19.35
CA ALA A 131 6.19 -0.41 -18.31
C ALA A 131 5.18 0.15 -17.31
N THR A 132 4.09 -0.59 -17.12
CA THR A 132 3.06 -0.10 -16.21
C THR A 132 3.68 -0.03 -14.82
N ARG A 133 3.18 0.87 -13.97
CA ARG A 133 3.62 0.92 -12.58
C ARG A 133 3.56 -0.47 -11.93
N ASN A 134 2.59 -1.30 -12.31
CA ASN A 134 2.42 -2.68 -11.86
C ASN A 134 3.57 -3.58 -12.28
N ASP A 135 4.03 -3.47 -13.52
CA ASP A 135 5.15 -4.28 -14.01
C ASP A 135 6.45 -3.88 -13.31
N ILE A 136 6.68 -2.57 -13.13
CA ILE A 136 7.85 -2.07 -12.39
C ILE A 136 7.83 -2.56 -10.94
N VAL A 137 6.67 -2.53 -10.28
CA VAL A 137 6.53 -3.01 -8.90
C VAL A 137 6.81 -4.50 -8.79
N LYS A 138 6.26 -5.33 -9.69
CA LYS A 138 6.55 -6.78 -9.69
C LYS A 138 8.04 -7.06 -9.82
N VAL A 139 8.74 -6.29 -10.67
CA VAL A 139 10.20 -6.39 -10.81
C VAL A 139 10.91 -5.99 -9.51
N ILE A 140 10.50 -4.89 -8.86
CA ILE A 140 11.09 -4.48 -7.57
C ILE A 140 10.83 -5.54 -6.48
N GLU A 141 9.63 -6.09 -6.40
CA GLU A 141 9.29 -7.18 -5.45
C GLU A 141 10.15 -8.42 -5.70
N GLY A 142 10.29 -8.82 -6.96
CA GLY A 142 11.20 -9.90 -7.37
C GLY A 142 12.63 -9.63 -6.90
N LEU A 143 13.16 -8.43 -7.16
CA LEU A 143 14.50 -8.03 -6.72
C LEU A 143 14.65 -8.02 -5.20
N LEU A 144 13.64 -7.55 -4.45
CA LEU A 144 13.65 -7.55 -2.99
C LEU A 144 13.68 -8.97 -2.42
N ARG A 145 12.88 -9.88 -2.98
CA ARG A 145 12.85 -11.29 -2.57
C ARG A 145 14.17 -11.98 -2.93
N GLU A 146 14.62 -11.84 -4.17
CA GLU A 146 15.80 -12.54 -4.71
C GLU A 146 17.12 -12.01 -4.17
N ARG A 147 17.31 -10.69 -4.14
CA ARG A 147 18.60 -10.07 -3.80
C ARG A 147 18.72 -9.69 -2.34
N PHE A 148 17.61 -9.29 -1.74
CA PHE A 148 17.61 -8.78 -0.37
C PHE A 148 17.00 -9.77 0.61
N GLY A 149 16.51 -10.94 0.17
CA GLY A 149 15.91 -11.94 1.05
C GLY A 149 14.68 -11.40 1.78
N TRP A 150 13.93 -10.50 1.15
CA TRP A 150 12.72 -9.94 1.73
C TRP A 150 11.60 -10.99 1.76
N SER A 151 10.89 -11.04 2.88
CA SER A 151 9.72 -11.88 3.09
C SER A 151 8.76 -11.21 4.08
N GLU A 152 7.53 -11.70 4.11
CA GLU A 152 6.52 -11.27 5.07
C GLU A 152 6.97 -11.50 6.52
N VAL A 153 7.69 -12.61 6.78
CA VAL A 153 8.30 -12.89 8.09
C VAL A 153 9.35 -11.84 8.41
N ARG A 154 10.24 -11.51 7.47
CA ARG A 154 11.25 -10.47 7.70
C ARG A 154 10.64 -9.10 7.94
N MET A 155 9.60 -8.72 7.19
CA MET A 155 8.84 -7.50 7.43
C MET A 155 8.25 -7.47 8.85
N CYS A 156 7.70 -8.59 9.32
CA CYS A 156 7.20 -8.73 10.69
C CYS A 156 8.32 -8.57 11.73
N GLU A 157 9.46 -9.21 11.54
CA GLU A 157 10.62 -9.12 12.45
C GLU A 157 11.19 -7.70 12.53
N GLU A 158 11.34 -7.03 11.38
CA GLU A 158 11.81 -5.64 11.31
C GLU A 158 10.83 -4.67 12.01
N MET A 159 9.52 -4.91 11.86
CA MET A 159 8.50 -4.17 12.59
C MET A 159 8.62 -4.38 14.10
N PHE A 160 8.78 -5.63 14.57
CA PHE A 160 8.95 -5.93 15.99
C PHE A 160 10.23 -5.31 16.55
N GLN A 161 11.34 -5.43 15.82
CA GLN A 161 12.61 -4.82 16.21
C GLN A 161 12.49 -3.30 16.31
N PHE A 162 11.78 -2.65 15.38
CA PHE A 162 11.54 -1.21 15.43
C PHE A 162 10.83 -0.78 16.72
N ILE A 163 9.82 -1.54 17.14
CA ILE A 163 9.03 -1.21 18.35
C ILE A 163 9.68 -1.70 19.65
N GLY A 164 10.89 -2.25 19.60
CA GLY A 164 11.65 -2.71 20.76
C GLY A 164 11.24 -4.10 21.28
N VAL A 165 10.71 -4.97 20.41
CA VAL A 165 10.39 -6.36 20.73
C VAL A 165 11.47 -7.28 20.15
N ASP A 166 12.16 -8.04 21.01
CA ASP A 166 13.17 -9.02 20.61
C ASP A 166 12.51 -10.35 20.23
N VAL A 167 12.30 -10.55 18.93
CA VAL A 167 11.66 -11.77 18.40
C VAL A 167 12.39 -13.05 18.77
N ASN A 168 13.71 -13.01 18.92
CA ASN A 168 14.51 -14.19 19.25
C ASN A 168 14.35 -14.57 20.72
N GLU A 169 14.14 -13.58 21.60
CA GLU A 169 13.86 -13.86 23.00
C GLU A 169 12.54 -14.64 23.15
N PHE A 170 11.48 -14.22 22.46
CA PHE A 170 10.20 -14.93 22.48
C PHE A 170 10.32 -16.37 21.94
N ARG A 171 11.05 -16.58 20.84
CA ARG A 171 11.27 -17.91 20.25
C ARG A 171 12.00 -18.87 21.19
N ARG A 172 12.92 -18.38 22.03
CA ARG A 172 13.59 -19.20 23.06
C ARG A 172 12.61 -19.83 24.05
N TYR A 173 11.42 -19.25 24.19
CA TYR A 173 10.33 -19.76 25.04
C TYR A 173 9.19 -20.41 24.23
N GLY A 174 9.44 -20.73 22.95
CA GLY A 174 8.47 -21.42 22.09
C GLY A 174 7.30 -20.53 21.64
N ILE A 175 7.44 -19.20 21.73
CA ILE A 175 6.43 -18.25 21.25
C ILE A 175 6.93 -17.68 19.93
N GLU A 176 6.19 -17.90 18.84
CA GLU A 176 6.51 -17.36 17.51
C GLU A 176 5.86 -15.98 17.32
N PRO A 177 6.61 -14.87 17.28
CA PRO A 177 6.02 -13.53 17.19
C PRO A 177 5.28 -13.27 15.88
N CYS A 178 5.72 -13.88 14.77
CA CYS A 178 5.13 -13.66 13.46
C CYS A 178 3.95 -14.58 13.14
N ILE A 179 3.46 -15.34 14.12
CA ILE A 179 2.31 -16.27 13.98
C ILE A 179 0.98 -15.57 13.63
N TRP A 180 0.92 -14.24 13.72
CA TRP A 180 -0.24 -13.47 13.27
C TRP A 180 -0.41 -13.49 11.74
N LEU A 181 0.66 -13.83 11.00
CA LEU A 181 0.61 -13.98 9.55
C LEU A 181 -0.15 -15.24 9.12
N ASP A 182 -0.18 -16.28 9.96
CA ASP A 182 -0.81 -17.55 9.66
C ASP A 182 -2.33 -17.37 9.51
N GLY A 183 -2.90 -17.87 8.41
CA GLY A 183 -4.33 -17.80 8.15
C GLY A 183 -4.81 -16.48 7.57
N LEU A 184 -3.95 -15.46 7.41
CA LEU A 184 -4.31 -14.20 6.76
C LEU A 184 -4.83 -14.41 5.33
N GLU A 185 -4.30 -15.40 4.61
CA GLU A 185 -4.71 -15.71 3.24
C GLU A 185 -6.18 -16.12 3.14
N LEU A 186 -6.77 -16.65 4.22
CA LEU A 186 -8.19 -17.00 4.30
C LEU A 186 -9.08 -15.76 4.32
N LEU A 187 -8.54 -14.59 4.67
CA LEU A 187 -9.23 -13.32 4.67
C LEU A 187 -9.36 -12.70 3.27
N ASN A 188 -8.84 -13.36 2.21
CA ASN A 188 -9.17 -12.99 0.84
C ASN A 188 -10.69 -13.10 0.54
N ASN A 189 -11.41 -13.88 1.35
CA ASN A 189 -12.85 -14.03 1.27
C ASN A 189 -13.55 -13.04 2.22
N LEU A 190 -14.15 -11.99 1.64
CA LEU A 190 -14.91 -10.98 2.39
C LEU A 190 -16.10 -11.54 3.18
N ARG A 191 -16.58 -12.76 2.88
CA ARG A 191 -17.67 -13.43 3.62
C ARG A 191 -17.25 -14.01 4.96
N LYS A 192 -15.96 -13.91 5.32
CA LYS A 192 -15.48 -14.31 6.64
C LYS A 192 -16.01 -13.36 7.72
N PRO A 193 -16.64 -13.87 8.81
CA PRO A 193 -17.17 -13.05 9.90
C PRO A 193 -16.17 -12.08 10.53
N TYR A 194 -14.88 -12.41 10.45
CA TYR A 194 -13.78 -11.52 10.81
C TYR A 194 -13.95 -10.11 10.19
N TRP A 195 -14.30 -10.01 8.90
CA TRP A 195 -14.49 -8.72 8.23
C TRP A 195 -15.67 -7.93 8.79
N LEU A 196 -16.74 -8.60 9.23
CA LEU A 196 -17.85 -7.95 9.90
C LEU A 196 -17.41 -7.40 11.26
N GLY A 197 -16.65 -8.17 12.05
CA GLY A 197 -16.11 -7.72 13.34
C GLY A 197 -15.16 -6.54 13.20
N LEU A 198 -14.30 -6.57 12.17
CA LEU A 198 -13.44 -5.42 11.87
C LEU A 198 -14.26 -4.20 11.42
N ALA A 199 -15.34 -4.38 10.63
CA ALA A 199 -16.22 -3.29 10.18
C ALA A 199 -17.05 -2.65 11.29
N LYS A 200 -17.31 -3.38 12.37
CA LYS A 200 -18.02 -2.88 13.55
C LYS A 200 -17.07 -2.28 14.60
N SER A 201 -15.77 -2.48 14.41
CA SER A 201 -14.68 -1.78 15.10
C SER A 201 -13.97 -0.77 14.18
N ASP A 202 -12.76 -1.00 13.69
CA ASP A 202 -11.93 0.02 13.02
C ASP A 202 -12.19 0.23 11.53
N LEU A 203 -12.64 -0.79 10.80
CA LEU A 203 -12.77 -0.74 9.35
C LEU A 203 -13.96 0.12 8.93
N VAL A 204 -13.67 1.20 8.22
CA VAL A 204 -14.70 2.08 7.67
C VAL A 204 -15.14 1.57 6.32
N VAL A 205 -16.45 1.37 6.15
CA VAL A 205 -17.08 0.92 4.91
C VAL A 205 -17.91 2.05 4.31
N TRP A 206 -17.42 2.64 3.22
CA TRP A 206 -18.09 3.73 2.52
C TRP A 206 -18.78 3.23 1.25
N LYS A 207 -20.06 3.57 1.08
CA LYS A 207 -20.75 3.39 -0.20
C LYS A 207 -20.58 4.65 -1.06
N TYR A 208 -20.31 4.47 -2.35
CA TYR A 208 -20.30 5.54 -3.35
C TYR A 208 -20.93 5.04 -4.65
N ASP A 209 -21.22 5.93 -5.59
CA ASP A 209 -21.98 5.60 -6.81
C ASP A 209 -21.38 4.46 -7.64
N GLY A 210 -20.06 4.28 -7.57
CA GLY A 210 -19.32 3.24 -8.30
C GLY A 210 -18.98 1.98 -7.49
N GLY A 211 -19.38 1.87 -6.22
CA GLY A 211 -19.09 0.69 -5.41
C GLY A 211 -18.91 0.96 -3.92
N ILE A 212 -17.99 0.21 -3.31
CA ILE A 212 -17.70 0.25 -1.87
C ILE A 212 -16.22 0.51 -1.66
N ARG A 213 -15.89 1.39 -0.72
CA ARG A 213 -14.52 1.67 -0.29
C ARG A 213 -14.34 1.19 1.13
N LEU A 214 -13.40 0.29 1.31
CA LEU A 214 -12.92 -0.13 2.63
C LEU A 214 -11.73 0.74 3.01
N GLU A 215 -11.71 1.31 4.21
CA GLU A 215 -10.63 2.18 4.67
C GLU A 215 -10.25 1.92 6.13
N LEU A 216 -8.94 1.82 6.38
CA LEU A 216 -8.34 1.77 7.71
C LEU A 216 -7.36 2.93 7.86
N ASN A 217 -7.42 3.65 8.96
CA ASN A 217 -6.54 4.79 9.25
C ASN A 217 -5.76 4.54 10.54
N THR A 218 -4.47 4.85 10.55
CA THR A 218 -3.66 4.72 11.76
C THR A 218 -2.52 5.73 11.82
N THR A 219 -2.04 5.95 13.03
CA THR A 219 -0.76 6.59 13.33
C THR A 219 0.20 5.63 14.04
N ASN A 220 -0.27 4.43 14.42
CA ASN A 220 0.47 3.42 15.17
C ASN A 220 1.49 2.70 14.27
N ALA A 221 2.63 2.38 14.87
CA ALA A 221 3.73 1.63 14.24
C ALA A 221 3.30 0.24 13.73
N VAL A 222 2.56 -0.50 14.56
CA VAL A 222 2.12 -1.88 14.28
C VAL A 222 1.01 -1.89 13.24
N ASP A 223 -0.01 -1.06 13.43
CA ASP A 223 -1.14 -0.96 12.50
C ASP A 223 -0.71 -0.53 11.11
N ALA A 224 0.36 0.28 10.99
CA ALA A 224 0.88 0.70 9.70
C ALA A 224 1.26 -0.49 8.80
N VAL A 225 1.76 -1.58 9.39
CA VAL A 225 2.08 -2.82 8.68
C VAL A 225 0.86 -3.73 8.63
N PHE A 226 0.16 -3.89 9.74
CA PHE A 226 -1.00 -4.77 9.84
C PHE A 226 -2.13 -4.38 8.89
N PHE A 227 -2.54 -3.11 8.86
CA PHE A 227 -3.63 -2.62 8.00
C PHE A 227 -3.27 -2.73 6.51
N LEU A 228 -2.00 -2.51 6.17
CA LEU A 228 -1.50 -2.74 4.82
C LEU A 228 -1.66 -4.23 4.44
N LYS A 229 -1.19 -5.14 5.31
CA LYS A 229 -1.22 -6.58 5.04
C LYS A 229 -2.64 -7.12 4.97
N ILE A 230 -3.52 -6.73 5.88
CA ILE A 230 -4.87 -7.28 5.90
C ILE A 230 -5.68 -6.85 4.67
N LEU A 231 -5.62 -5.58 4.27
CA LEU A 231 -6.31 -5.12 3.06
C LEU A 231 -5.69 -5.70 1.78
N SER A 232 -4.39 -6.00 1.78
CA SER A 232 -3.71 -6.65 0.65
C SER A 232 -4.23 -8.06 0.35
N MET A 233 -4.90 -8.71 1.31
CA MET A 233 -5.55 -10.01 1.08
C MET A 233 -6.74 -9.90 0.13
N ILE A 234 -7.38 -8.72 0.07
CA ILE A 234 -8.53 -8.47 -0.80
C ILE A 234 -8.06 -7.97 -2.17
N LYS A 235 -7.36 -6.82 -2.17
CA LYS A 235 -6.83 -6.13 -3.35
C LYS A 235 -5.61 -5.32 -2.92
N THR A 236 -4.76 -4.94 -3.87
CA THR A 236 -3.67 -4.02 -3.55
C THR A 236 -4.23 -2.70 -3.00
N PRO A 237 -3.88 -2.31 -1.76
CA PRO A 237 -4.40 -1.09 -1.18
C PRO A 237 -3.71 0.14 -1.76
N SER A 238 -4.46 1.23 -1.80
CA SER A 238 -3.92 2.57 -2.00
C SER A 238 -3.56 3.19 -0.66
N LEU A 239 -2.47 3.96 -0.63
CA LEU A 239 -2.00 4.67 0.57
C LEU A 239 -2.30 6.17 0.45
N LYS A 240 -2.86 6.74 1.51
CA LYS A 240 -3.04 8.17 1.72
C LYS A 240 -2.26 8.59 2.95
N ILE A 241 -1.29 9.48 2.77
CA ILE A 241 -0.54 10.08 3.88
C ILE A 241 -1.16 11.45 4.16
N LYS A 242 -1.65 11.67 5.37
CA LYS A 242 -2.28 12.93 5.79
C LYS A 242 -1.49 13.53 6.95
N ARG A 243 -1.32 14.84 6.94
CA ARG A 243 -0.90 15.58 8.12
C ARG A 243 -2.15 16.04 8.87
N GLU A 244 -2.33 15.53 10.07
CA GLU A 244 -3.44 15.89 10.94
C GLU A 244 -3.02 17.01 11.89
N ARG A 245 -3.90 18.02 12.05
CA ARG A 245 -3.73 19.03 13.10
C ARG A 245 -3.99 18.37 14.44
N GLY A 246 -3.09 18.56 15.40
CA GLY A 246 -3.26 18.01 16.74
C GLY A 246 -4.58 18.46 17.37
N THR A 247 -5.30 17.52 17.99
CA THR A 247 -6.51 17.79 18.75
C THR A 247 -6.15 18.55 20.04
N PRO A 248 -6.90 19.59 20.45
CA PRO A 248 -6.66 20.28 21.72
C PRO A 248 -6.73 19.28 22.89
N GLY A 249 -5.65 19.17 23.68
CA GLY A 249 -5.59 18.31 24.88
C GLY A 249 -4.52 17.22 24.87
N MET A 250 -3.90 16.92 23.73
CA MET A 250 -2.80 15.94 23.68
C MET A 250 -1.44 16.62 23.83
N LYS A 251 -0.86 16.54 25.03
CA LYS A 251 0.36 17.26 25.46
C LYS A 251 1.64 16.98 24.66
N TYR A 252 1.69 15.97 23.78
CA TYR A 252 2.97 15.46 23.25
C TYR A 252 3.03 15.17 21.75
N VAL A 253 2.08 15.67 20.93
CA VAL A 253 2.18 15.51 19.47
C VAL A 253 1.69 16.77 18.77
N HIS A 254 2.63 17.63 18.35
CA HIS A 254 2.32 18.88 17.66
C HIS A 254 1.88 18.67 16.21
N GLU A 255 2.29 17.57 15.59
CA GLU A 255 1.92 17.22 14.21
C GLU A 255 1.82 15.70 14.07
N ARG A 256 0.66 15.20 13.62
CA ARG A 256 0.46 13.77 13.38
C ARG A 256 0.52 13.48 11.90
N ILE A 257 1.28 12.46 11.53
CA ILE A 257 1.19 11.88 10.21
C ILE A 257 0.34 10.63 10.32
N SER A 258 -0.86 10.66 9.74
CA SER A 258 -1.72 9.48 9.64
C SER A 258 -1.59 8.82 8.28
N LEU A 259 -1.65 7.50 8.31
CA LEU A 259 -1.65 6.62 7.16
C LEU A 259 -3.07 6.08 7.00
N GLY A 260 -3.67 6.32 5.84
CA GLY A 260 -4.95 5.74 5.44
C GLY A 260 -4.74 4.75 4.32
N TYR A 261 -5.10 3.49 4.55
CA TYR A 261 -5.11 2.44 3.54
C TYR A 261 -6.53 2.21 3.06
N TYR A 262 -6.72 2.10 1.75
CA TYR A 262 -8.06 1.84 1.21
C TYR A 262 -8.04 0.98 -0.04
N VAL A 263 -9.11 0.20 -0.22
CA VAL A 263 -9.39 -0.60 -1.42
C VAL A 263 -10.79 -0.28 -1.95
N TYR A 264 -10.93 -0.33 -3.28
CA TYR A 264 -12.21 -0.19 -3.96
C TYR A 264 -12.77 -1.55 -4.37
N LEU A 265 -14.02 -1.77 -4.01
CA LEU A 265 -14.81 -2.96 -4.29
C LEU A 265 -15.94 -2.60 -5.25
N GLY A 266 -16.35 -3.56 -6.09
CA GLY A 266 -17.56 -3.44 -6.89
C GLY A 266 -18.83 -3.34 -6.04
N VAL A 267 -19.93 -2.93 -6.67
CA VAL A 267 -21.23 -2.59 -6.03
C VAL A 267 -21.81 -3.73 -5.16
N ASN A 268 -21.45 -4.99 -5.43
CA ASN A 268 -21.96 -6.18 -4.72
C ASN A 268 -20.85 -7.08 -4.14
N GLU A 269 -19.62 -6.58 -4.02
CA GLU A 269 -18.50 -7.38 -3.50
C GLU A 269 -18.48 -7.47 -1.97
N TRP A 270 -19.00 -6.44 -1.28
CA TRP A 270 -19.12 -6.46 0.19
C TRP A 270 -20.38 -7.23 0.62
N PRO A 271 -20.25 -8.34 1.37
CA PRO A 271 -21.39 -9.22 1.64
C PRO A 271 -22.17 -8.83 2.90
N TRP A 272 -21.67 -7.88 3.68
CA TRP A 272 -22.23 -7.55 4.99
C TRP A 272 -23.08 -6.28 4.95
N PRO A 273 -24.10 -6.15 5.81
CA PRO A 273 -24.81 -4.90 5.95
C PRO A 273 -23.91 -3.81 6.56
N ILE A 274 -23.86 -2.66 5.89
CA ILE A 274 -23.07 -1.50 6.32
C ILE A 274 -23.67 -0.92 7.61
N GLU A 275 -24.97 -0.65 7.57
CA GLU A 275 -25.77 -0.26 8.73
C GLU A 275 -26.44 -1.51 9.29
N LEU A 276 -26.29 -1.75 10.59
CA LEU A 276 -26.97 -2.80 11.33
C LEU A 276 -27.59 -2.16 12.56
N ASN A 277 -28.89 -2.36 12.76
CA ASN A 277 -29.49 -2.13 14.07
C ASN A 277 -29.21 -3.32 15.01
N THR A 278 -29.55 -3.17 16.29
CA THR A 278 -29.32 -4.19 17.33
C THR A 278 -29.88 -5.56 16.94
N ASN A 279 -31.12 -5.61 16.44
CA ASN A 279 -31.78 -6.87 16.10
C ASN A 279 -31.15 -7.55 14.89
N GLU A 280 -30.70 -6.77 13.91
CA GLU A 280 -30.03 -7.31 12.72
C GLU A 280 -28.64 -7.87 13.06
N LEU A 281 -27.89 -7.18 13.93
CA LEU A 281 -26.62 -7.67 14.44
C LEU A 281 -26.81 -8.95 15.24
N GLU A 282 -27.76 -8.98 16.18
CA GLU A 282 -28.06 -10.15 17.00
C GLU A 282 -28.43 -11.36 16.12
N ARG A 283 -29.32 -11.18 15.14
CA ARG A 283 -29.69 -12.25 14.19
C ARG A 283 -28.50 -12.74 13.37
N ALA A 284 -27.61 -11.84 12.93
CA ALA A 284 -26.41 -12.23 12.20
C ALA A 284 -25.50 -13.10 13.08
N LEU A 285 -25.27 -12.69 14.34
CA LEU A 285 -24.41 -13.42 15.27
C LEU A 285 -25.03 -14.74 15.75
N ASP A 286 -26.35 -14.79 15.96
CA ASP A 286 -27.07 -16.03 16.30
C ASP A 286 -26.99 -17.07 15.16
N GLY A 287 -26.89 -16.60 13.91
CA GLY A 287 -26.71 -17.45 12.73
C GLY A 287 -25.31 -18.04 12.57
N PHE A 288 -24.30 -17.55 13.30
CA PHE A 288 -22.93 -18.05 13.23
C PHE A 288 -22.75 -19.35 14.00
N SER A 289 -21.89 -20.22 13.49
CA SER A 289 -21.23 -21.29 14.27
C SER A 289 -20.35 -20.70 15.39
N ASP A 290 -19.92 -21.54 16.33
CA ASP A 290 -19.05 -21.09 17.42
C ASP A 290 -17.69 -20.58 16.89
N GLU A 291 -17.19 -21.21 15.83
CA GLU A 291 -15.98 -20.81 15.11
C GLU A 291 -16.15 -19.48 14.39
N GLU A 292 -17.26 -19.28 13.69
CA GLU A 292 -17.59 -18.01 13.01
C GLU A 292 -17.79 -16.86 14.01
N LEU A 293 -18.41 -17.13 15.16
CA LEU A 293 -18.51 -16.17 16.25
C LEU A 293 -17.13 -15.82 16.81
N ALA A 294 -16.24 -16.80 16.95
CA ALA A 294 -14.85 -16.55 17.37
C ALA A 294 -14.07 -15.72 16.33
N GLU A 295 -14.26 -15.96 15.03
CA GLU A 295 -13.71 -15.13 13.95
C GLU A 295 -14.22 -13.69 14.03
N PHE A 296 -15.53 -13.48 14.24
CA PHE A 296 -16.14 -12.16 14.43
C PHE A 296 -15.51 -11.42 15.62
N ILE A 297 -15.43 -12.06 16.79
CA ILE A 297 -14.86 -11.46 18.00
C ILE A 297 -13.38 -11.12 17.81
N ALA A 298 -12.62 -11.94 17.06
CA ALA A 298 -11.23 -11.63 16.76
C ALA A 298 -11.10 -10.37 15.89
N GLY A 299 -11.99 -10.18 14.91
CA GLY A 299 -12.05 -8.94 14.12
C GLY A 299 -12.35 -7.70 14.97
N GLU A 300 -13.25 -7.82 15.95
CA GLU A 300 -13.52 -6.76 16.95
C GLU A 300 -12.29 -6.47 17.81
N ILE A 301 -11.60 -7.52 18.26
CA ILE A 301 -10.38 -7.37 19.07
C ILE A 301 -9.26 -6.70 18.27
N ASP A 302 -9.14 -7.03 16.98
CA ASP A 302 -8.13 -6.51 16.07
C ASP A 302 -8.38 -5.07 15.60
N GLY A 303 -9.60 -4.54 15.75
CA GLY A 303 -9.87 -3.11 15.60
C GLY A 303 -9.76 -2.40 16.94
N ASP A 304 -10.85 -2.37 17.69
CA ASP A 304 -11.04 -1.56 18.92
C ASP A 304 -10.78 -2.34 20.22
N GLY A 305 -10.17 -3.52 20.13
CA GLY A 305 -9.88 -4.37 21.27
C GLY A 305 -8.62 -4.03 22.04
N SER A 306 -8.54 -4.56 23.27
CA SER A 306 -7.36 -4.50 24.12
C SER A 306 -7.21 -5.79 24.90
N VAL A 307 -5.96 -6.27 25.03
CA VAL A 307 -5.61 -7.40 25.89
C VAL A 307 -4.45 -6.97 26.77
N TRP A 308 -4.60 -7.15 28.08
CA TRP A 308 -3.56 -6.81 29.04
C TRP A 308 -3.51 -7.74 30.24
N TYR A 309 -2.38 -7.70 30.94
CA TYR A 309 -2.20 -8.32 32.25
C TYR A 309 -2.12 -7.21 33.29
N ASP A 310 -2.94 -7.31 34.32
CA ASP A 310 -2.94 -6.43 35.47
C ASP A 310 -1.94 -7.00 36.50
N ASP A 311 -0.72 -6.45 36.52
CA ASP A 311 0.34 -6.91 37.42
C ASP A 311 0.01 -6.67 38.90
N GLU A 312 -0.73 -5.60 39.21
CA GLU A 312 -1.10 -5.24 40.58
C GLU A 312 -2.09 -6.25 41.17
N ASN A 313 -3.09 -6.62 40.39
CA ASN A 313 -4.17 -7.52 40.82
C ASN A 313 -3.96 -8.98 40.36
N GLY A 314 -2.94 -9.23 39.54
CA GLY A 314 -2.54 -10.57 39.09
C GLY A 314 -3.52 -11.27 38.15
N TYR A 315 -4.22 -10.54 37.27
CA TYR A 315 -5.20 -11.13 36.34
C TYR A 315 -5.07 -10.63 34.90
N VAL A 316 -5.45 -11.46 33.92
CA VAL A 316 -5.61 -11.05 32.52
C VAL A 316 -6.97 -10.41 32.27
N ALA A 317 -7.02 -9.37 31.44
CA ALA A 317 -8.24 -8.87 30.85
C ALA A 317 -8.18 -8.83 29.32
N ALA A 318 -9.36 -9.05 28.72
CA ALA A 318 -9.64 -8.79 27.32
C ALA A 318 -10.82 -7.83 27.26
N ALA A 319 -10.74 -6.81 26.41
CA ALA A 319 -11.76 -5.80 26.30
C ALA A 319 -12.01 -5.36 24.87
N ILE A 320 -13.23 -4.91 24.62
CA ILE A 320 -13.67 -4.28 23.36
C ILE A 320 -14.27 -2.93 23.75
N SER A 321 -13.75 -1.86 23.14
CA SER A 321 -14.16 -0.50 23.43
C SER A 321 -15.08 0.05 22.34
N ALA A 322 -16.02 0.90 22.72
CA ALA A 322 -16.82 1.66 21.77
C ALA A 322 -17.03 3.08 22.30
N CYS A 323 -17.06 4.05 21.38
CA CYS A 323 -17.43 5.42 21.71
C CYS A 323 -18.84 5.47 22.33
N LYS A 324 -19.02 6.30 23.36
CA LYS A 324 -20.29 6.35 24.11
C LYS A 324 -21.45 6.91 23.29
N ALA A 325 -21.18 7.94 22.48
CA ALA A 325 -22.17 8.63 21.66
C ALA A 325 -22.05 8.25 20.18
N CYS A 326 -21.93 6.95 19.87
CA CYS A 326 -21.83 6.50 18.48
C CYS A 326 -22.62 5.20 18.22
N PRO A 327 -23.02 4.96 16.96
CA PRO A 327 -23.77 3.75 16.59
C PRO A 327 -23.05 2.44 16.89
N LYS A 328 -21.73 2.43 17.11
CA LYS A 328 -20.99 1.20 17.46
C LYS A 328 -21.23 0.74 18.89
N ARG A 329 -21.76 1.59 19.79
CA ARG A 329 -22.00 1.21 21.18
C ARG A 329 -22.92 -0.01 21.32
N ILE A 330 -23.94 -0.14 20.48
CA ILE A 330 -24.86 -1.30 20.51
C ILE A 330 -24.15 -2.65 20.35
N VAL A 331 -22.97 -2.68 19.71
CA VAL A 331 -22.16 -3.90 19.56
C VAL A 331 -21.80 -4.50 20.92
N LEU A 332 -21.52 -3.67 21.94
CA LEU A 332 -21.10 -4.16 23.25
C LEU A 332 -22.19 -4.93 23.99
N ASP A 333 -23.45 -4.48 23.92
CA ASP A 333 -24.56 -5.16 24.59
C ASP A 333 -24.85 -6.50 23.92
N VAL A 334 -24.93 -6.51 22.58
CA VAL A 334 -25.18 -7.72 21.80
C VAL A 334 -24.04 -8.74 22.03
N LEU A 335 -22.78 -8.30 21.96
CA LEU A 335 -21.63 -9.18 22.21
C LEU A 335 -21.65 -9.77 23.61
N LYS A 336 -21.94 -8.97 24.63
CA LYS A 336 -22.03 -9.44 26.02
C LYS A 336 -23.05 -10.57 26.15
N GLU A 337 -24.24 -10.41 25.57
CA GLU A 337 -25.31 -11.40 25.62
C GLU A 337 -24.97 -12.66 24.84
N VAL A 338 -24.54 -12.51 23.58
CA VAL A 338 -24.21 -13.63 22.70
C VAL A 338 -23.05 -14.46 23.26
N ILE A 339 -21.97 -13.82 23.73
CA ILE A 339 -20.81 -14.51 24.32
C ILE A 339 -21.23 -15.24 25.62
N THR A 340 -22.09 -14.63 26.43
CA THR A 340 -22.61 -15.29 27.64
C THR A 340 -23.45 -16.51 27.30
N LYS A 341 -24.39 -16.39 26.35
CA LYS A 341 -25.31 -17.46 25.92
C LYS A 341 -24.58 -18.61 25.25
N ARG A 342 -23.64 -18.31 24.33
CA ARG A 342 -22.97 -19.31 23.49
C ARG A 342 -21.75 -19.92 24.16
N PHE A 343 -20.94 -19.10 24.85
CA PHE A 343 -19.68 -19.56 25.42
C PHE A 343 -19.69 -19.71 26.94
N GLY A 344 -20.74 -19.25 27.63
CA GLY A 344 -20.80 -19.25 29.10
C GLY A 344 -19.81 -18.27 29.74
N ILE A 345 -19.36 -17.25 28.98
CA ILE A 345 -18.33 -16.30 29.40
C ILE A 345 -19.00 -14.96 29.71
N VAL A 346 -19.06 -14.61 31.01
CA VAL A 346 -19.76 -13.40 31.47
C VAL A 346 -18.82 -12.19 31.53
N GLY A 347 -19.03 -11.21 30.65
CA GLY A 347 -18.36 -9.91 30.68
C GLY A 347 -19.13 -8.83 31.45
N THR A 348 -18.45 -7.75 31.81
CA THR A 348 -19.04 -6.52 32.38
C THR A 348 -18.84 -5.36 31.43
N ILE A 349 -19.75 -4.38 31.44
CA ILE A 349 -19.55 -3.13 30.69
C ILE A 349 -19.18 -2.06 31.70
N ASP A 350 -17.98 -1.52 31.53
CA ASP A 350 -17.45 -0.43 32.33
C ASP A 350 -17.74 0.89 31.58
N HIS A 351 -18.25 1.88 32.30
CA HIS A 351 -18.69 3.16 31.73
C HIS A 351 -17.68 4.26 32.03
N PHE A 352 -17.02 4.79 31.01
CA PHE A 352 -16.12 5.94 31.12
C PHE A 352 -16.81 7.21 30.59
N GLU A 353 -16.10 8.33 30.69
CA GLU A 353 -16.61 9.64 30.26
C GLU A 353 -16.92 9.65 28.75
N THR A 354 -16.01 9.15 27.92
CA THR A 354 -16.08 9.24 26.45
C THR A 354 -16.32 7.90 25.75
N ALA A 355 -16.19 6.78 26.46
CA ALA A 355 -16.30 5.43 25.92
C ALA A 355 -16.94 4.47 26.92
N ASP A 356 -17.54 3.41 26.40
CA ASP A 356 -17.92 2.23 27.18
C ASP A 356 -17.04 1.06 26.75
N VAL A 357 -16.78 0.13 27.68
CA VAL A 357 -15.84 -0.97 27.44
C VAL A 357 -16.44 -2.27 27.96
N LEU A 358 -16.63 -3.25 27.07
CA LEU A 358 -16.96 -4.62 27.44
C LEU A 358 -15.67 -5.32 27.89
N VAL A 359 -15.59 -5.71 29.15
CA VAL A 359 -14.39 -6.31 29.76
C VAL A 359 -14.68 -7.73 30.25
N PHE A 360 -13.76 -8.64 29.93
CA PHE A 360 -13.67 -9.99 30.50
C PHE A 360 -12.41 -10.04 31.37
N ARG A 361 -12.51 -10.61 32.57
CA ARG A 361 -11.40 -10.64 33.56
C ARG A 361 -11.07 -12.06 34.03
N GLY A 362 -9.81 -12.28 34.35
CA GLY A 362 -9.30 -13.53 34.92
C GLY A 362 -9.57 -14.74 34.03
N GLU A 363 -10.06 -15.83 34.63
CA GLU A 363 -10.34 -17.09 33.92
C GLU A 363 -11.31 -16.90 32.74
N LYS A 364 -12.24 -15.95 32.84
CA LYS A 364 -13.19 -15.64 31.76
C LYS A 364 -12.47 -15.07 30.53
N ALA A 365 -11.50 -14.20 30.74
CA ALA A 365 -10.66 -13.69 29.67
C ALA A 365 -9.81 -14.81 29.06
N VAL A 366 -9.18 -15.66 29.87
CA VAL A 366 -8.41 -16.82 29.37
C VAL A 366 -9.28 -17.74 28.51
N LYS A 367 -10.50 -18.05 28.95
CA LYS A 367 -11.46 -18.87 28.19
C LYS A 367 -11.82 -18.23 26.84
N LEU A 368 -12.05 -16.93 26.82
CA LEU A 368 -12.35 -16.19 25.59
C LEU A 368 -11.13 -16.21 24.65
N LEU A 369 -9.97 -15.84 25.17
CA LEU A 369 -8.72 -15.76 24.42
C LEU A 369 -8.36 -17.10 23.78
N ARG A 370 -8.45 -18.22 24.51
CA ARG A 370 -8.21 -19.57 23.94
C ARG A 370 -9.08 -19.88 22.73
N ARG A 371 -10.31 -19.35 22.67
CA ARG A 371 -11.23 -19.58 21.53
C ARG A 371 -10.87 -18.73 20.32
N VAL A 372 -10.48 -17.47 20.55
CA VAL A 372 -10.30 -16.48 19.48
C VAL A 372 -8.86 -16.36 18.99
N VAL A 373 -7.88 -16.82 19.76
CA VAL A 373 -6.44 -16.58 19.54
C VAL A 373 -6.03 -16.83 18.09
N LYS A 374 -6.43 -17.97 17.51
CA LYS A 374 -6.07 -18.38 16.14
C LYS A 374 -6.62 -17.49 15.02
N TYR A 375 -7.55 -16.59 15.35
CA TYR A 375 -8.17 -15.65 14.41
C TYR A 375 -7.72 -14.20 14.67
N ILE A 376 -6.90 -13.96 15.71
CA ILE A 376 -6.32 -12.64 16.00
C ILE A 376 -5.11 -12.45 15.10
N HIS A 377 -5.17 -11.45 14.23
CA HIS A 377 -4.14 -11.11 13.27
C HIS A 377 -3.45 -9.78 13.60
N HIS A 378 -3.92 -8.99 14.56
CA HIS A 378 -3.19 -7.81 14.99
C HIS A 378 -1.88 -8.22 15.70
N PRO A 379 -0.69 -7.86 15.18
CA PRO A 379 0.60 -8.45 15.58
C PRO A 379 0.88 -8.40 17.09
N LEU A 380 0.75 -7.22 17.68
CA LEU A 380 1.06 -7.03 19.11
C LEU A 380 -0.01 -7.65 20.02
N ARG A 381 -1.26 -7.74 19.56
CA ARG A 381 -2.37 -8.32 20.34
C ARG A 381 -2.24 -9.83 20.33
N ARG A 382 -2.01 -10.44 19.16
CA ARG A 382 -1.69 -11.87 19.00
C ARG A 382 -0.51 -12.27 19.88
N LEU A 383 0.60 -11.52 19.83
CA LEU A 383 1.77 -11.78 20.67
C LEU A 383 1.46 -11.74 22.17
N ARG A 384 0.71 -10.73 22.64
CA ARG A 384 0.28 -10.64 24.04
C ARG A 384 -0.59 -11.82 24.45
N VAL A 385 -1.53 -12.22 23.59
CA VAL A 385 -2.41 -13.35 23.89
C VAL A 385 -1.61 -14.63 23.99
N GLU A 386 -0.73 -14.92 23.03
CA GLU A 386 0.15 -16.11 23.07
C GLU A 386 1.01 -16.14 24.33
N LEU A 387 1.58 -15.00 24.72
CA LEU A 387 2.38 -14.87 25.93
C LEU A 387 1.55 -15.12 27.20
N ILE A 388 0.35 -14.55 27.28
CA ILE A 388 -0.57 -14.77 28.41
C ILE A 388 -0.99 -16.23 28.48
N LEU A 389 -1.38 -16.85 27.37
CA LEU A 389 -1.76 -18.26 27.35
C LEU A 389 -0.58 -19.15 27.73
N ALA A 390 0.64 -18.84 27.31
CA ALA A 390 1.83 -19.57 27.73
C ALA A 390 2.05 -19.53 29.25
N LEU A 391 1.81 -18.38 29.90
CA LEU A 391 1.85 -18.27 31.36
C LEU A 391 0.76 -19.15 32.01
N TYR A 392 -0.49 -19.03 31.54
CA TYR A 392 -1.63 -19.76 32.12
C TYR A 392 -1.59 -21.27 31.86
N ASP A 393 -0.92 -21.71 30.79
CA ASP A 393 -0.66 -23.11 30.48
C ASP A 393 0.57 -23.66 31.24
N GLY A 394 1.27 -22.83 32.02
CA GLY A 394 2.46 -23.23 32.78
C GLY A 394 3.69 -23.50 31.91
N LYS A 395 3.71 -23.01 30.66
CA LYS A 395 4.84 -23.18 29.73
C LYS A 395 6.02 -22.26 30.06
N ILE A 396 5.74 -21.13 30.71
CA ILE A 396 6.74 -20.15 31.16
C ILE A 396 6.48 -19.74 32.61
N SER A 397 7.54 -19.31 33.31
CA SER A 397 7.40 -18.76 34.66
C SER A 397 6.88 -17.32 34.64
N LYS A 398 6.40 -16.84 35.80
CA LYS A 398 5.99 -15.44 35.97
C LYS A 398 7.14 -14.46 35.67
N ASP A 399 8.37 -14.79 36.08
CA ASP A 399 9.54 -13.93 35.81
C ASP A 399 9.84 -13.81 34.31
N VAL A 400 9.74 -14.92 33.57
CA VAL A 400 9.88 -14.92 32.12
C VAL A 400 8.76 -14.11 31.48
N PHE A 401 7.52 -14.32 31.93
CA PHE A 401 6.36 -13.57 31.47
C PHE A 401 6.53 -12.07 31.65
N THR A 402 6.84 -11.59 32.87
CA THR A 402 6.99 -10.16 33.16
C THR A 402 8.07 -9.52 32.28
N ARG A 403 9.19 -10.22 32.05
CA ARG A 403 10.28 -9.71 31.20
C ARG A 403 9.86 -9.56 29.74
N LEU A 404 9.17 -10.55 29.18
CA LEU A 404 8.68 -10.51 27.79
C LEU A 404 7.51 -9.53 27.63
N TYR A 405 6.58 -9.52 28.59
CA TYR A 405 5.36 -8.71 28.56
C TYR A 405 5.69 -7.22 28.50
N LYS A 406 6.68 -6.78 29.27
CA LYS A 406 7.19 -5.40 29.29
C LYS A 406 7.58 -4.87 27.91
N GLN A 407 8.10 -5.71 27.02
CA GLN A 407 8.45 -5.28 25.65
C GLN A 407 7.20 -4.93 24.83
N THR A 408 6.07 -5.55 25.15
CA THR A 408 4.79 -5.35 24.48
C THR A 408 4.04 -4.13 24.99
N GLU A 409 4.40 -3.58 26.15
CA GLU A 409 3.70 -2.47 26.78
C GLU A 409 3.89 -1.15 26.01
N TYR A 410 2.93 -0.24 26.22
CA TYR A 410 3.02 1.12 25.74
C TYR A 410 3.59 2.02 26.85
N GLU A 411 4.54 2.88 26.53
CA GLU A 411 5.06 3.88 27.47
C GLU A 411 4.04 5.01 27.66
N GLN A 412 3.52 5.18 28.87
CA GLN A 412 2.59 6.26 29.18
C GLN A 412 3.33 7.58 29.43
N GLY A 413 2.79 8.68 28.88
CA GLY A 413 3.29 10.04 29.13
C GLY A 413 4.63 10.40 28.47
N ARG A 414 5.18 9.52 27.61
CA ARG A 414 6.39 9.74 26.83
C ARG A 414 6.15 9.54 25.33
N ASN A 415 7.15 9.90 24.51
CA ASN A 415 7.12 9.59 23.09
C ASN A 415 7.41 8.09 22.88
N ASP A 416 6.36 7.29 22.94
CA ASP A 416 6.42 5.84 22.71
C ASP A 416 6.56 5.54 21.22
N ILE A 417 7.60 4.78 20.86
CA ILE A 417 7.90 4.37 19.48
C ILE A 417 6.75 3.58 18.82
N LYS A 418 5.85 2.98 19.59
CA LYS A 418 4.66 2.28 19.09
C LYS A 418 3.57 3.26 18.65
N ARG A 419 3.56 4.51 19.13
CA ARG A 419 2.51 5.52 18.91
C ARG A 419 3.01 6.64 17.98
N ASN A 420 2.21 7.02 16.98
CA ASN A 420 2.52 8.12 16.06
C ASN A 420 3.78 7.94 15.19
N HIS A 421 4.28 6.71 15.06
CA HIS A 421 5.46 6.35 14.25
C HIS A 421 5.12 5.42 13.09
N GLY A 422 3.85 5.39 12.65
CA GLY A 422 3.40 4.56 11.54
C GLY A 422 4.17 4.79 10.25
N LEU A 423 4.48 6.04 9.89
CA LEU A 423 5.26 6.36 8.69
C LEU A 423 6.70 5.86 8.79
N ASP A 424 7.33 5.97 9.97
CA ASP A 424 8.69 5.54 10.20
C ASP A 424 8.84 4.02 10.05
N VAL A 425 7.90 3.25 10.61
CA VAL A 425 7.86 1.79 10.42
C VAL A 425 7.61 1.44 8.97
N LEU A 426 6.65 2.10 8.33
CA LEU A 426 6.33 1.82 6.94
C LEU A 426 7.56 2.03 6.03
N ALA A 427 8.40 3.02 6.31
CA ALA A 427 9.63 3.27 5.56
C ALA A 427 10.74 2.22 5.83
N ARG A 428 10.73 1.56 6.99
CA ARG A 428 11.78 0.59 7.40
C ARG A 428 11.39 -0.87 7.17
N ALA A 429 10.20 -1.27 7.61
CA ALA A 429 9.75 -2.66 7.63
C ALA A 429 9.14 -3.10 6.28
N ALA A 430 8.54 -2.17 5.54
CA ALA A 430 7.93 -2.45 4.25
C ALA A 430 8.70 -1.71 3.14
N PRO A 431 9.72 -2.33 2.49
CA PRO A 431 10.27 -1.76 1.27
C PRO A 431 9.12 -1.53 0.29
N GLN A 432 8.88 -0.26 -0.03
CA GLN A 432 7.64 0.22 -0.65
C GLN A 432 7.42 -0.40 -2.03
N THR A 433 6.59 -1.44 -2.10
CA THR A 433 6.11 -1.96 -3.40
C THR A 433 4.58 -2.02 -3.50
N HIS A 434 3.84 -2.05 -2.41
CA HIS A 434 2.38 -2.23 -2.46
C HIS A 434 1.57 -0.93 -2.59
N THR A 435 1.81 -0.13 -3.62
CA THR A 435 0.93 1.00 -3.96
C THR A 435 0.39 0.88 -5.39
N HIS A 436 -0.76 0.20 -5.55
CA HIS A 436 -1.51 0.24 -6.80
C HIS A 436 -2.96 0.68 -6.58
N GLY A 437 -3.33 1.74 -7.29
CA GLY A 437 -4.68 1.91 -7.84
C GLY A 437 -4.67 1.32 -9.25
N GLY A 438 -5.47 0.28 -9.46
CA GLY A 438 -5.79 -0.17 -10.82
C GLY A 438 -6.78 0.80 -11.44
N THR A 439 -6.40 1.47 -12.51
CA THR A 439 -7.37 2.10 -13.41
C THR A 439 -7.98 1.00 -14.26
N ASN A 440 -9.17 0.53 -13.88
CA ASN A 440 -10.07 -0.12 -14.83
C ASN A 440 -10.70 0.98 -15.68
N ASN A 441 -10.34 1.03 -16.96
CA ASN A 441 -11.19 1.71 -17.94
C ASN A 441 -12.44 0.85 -18.20
N PRO A 442 -13.58 1.48 -18.51
CA PRO A 442 -14.91 0.86 -18.58
C PRO A 442 -15.05 -0.24 -19.63
#